data_AF-A0A7C0VVC7-F1
#
_entry.id   AF-A0A7C0VVC7-F1
#
_cell.length_a   1.000
_cell.length_b   1.000
_cell.length_c   1.000
_cell.angle_alpha   90.00
_cell.angle_beta   90.00
_cell.angle_gamma   90.00
#
_symmetry.space_group_name_H-M   'P 1'
#
loop_
_entity.id
_entity.type
_entity.pdbx_description
1 polymer ?
#
loop_
_entity_poly.entity_id
_entity_poly.type
_entity_poly.pdbx_seq_one_letter_code
_entity_poly.pdbx_strand_id
1 'polypeptide(L)' 'MPVKPDPNKILDEAMKLDSIARAFVAETLIESLDLDQDFAVSSEWLEEIRRRCADIDSGKARLIDGAMVLNELRGKHTR' A
#
# COMPACT_ATOMS: atom_id res chain seq x y z
N MET A 1 12.66 18.47 28.03
CA MET A 1 12.00 17.56 27.06
C MET A 1 11.68 18.36 25.82
N PRO A 2 12.11 17.98 24.61
CA PRO A 2 11.66 18.70 23.41
C PRO A 2 10.14 18.58 23.30
N VAL A 3 9.48 19.69 22.99
CA VAL A 3 8.03 19.75 22.78
C VAL A 3 7.72 18.93 21.52
N LYS A 4 6.80 17.98 21.63
CA LYS A 4 6.36 17.21 20.46
C LYS A 4 5.64 18.15 19.48
N PRO A 5 5.84 17.99 18.15
CA PRO A 5 5.08 18.73 17.16
C PRO A 5 3.58 18.51 17.34
N ASP A 6 2.78 19.57 17.11
CA ASP A 6 1.32 19.47 17.07
C ASP A 6 0.89 18.85 15.73
N PRO A 7 0.18 17.70 15.73
CA PRO A 7 -0.29 17.04 14.51
C PRO A 7 -1.14 17.95 13.61
N ASN A 8 -1.96 18.83 14.19
CA ASN A 8 -2.81 19.73 13.39
C ASN A 8 -1.97 20.71 12.58
N LYS A 9 -0.89 21.23 13.18
CA LYS A 9 0.03 22.13 12.49
C LYS A 9 0.74 21.43 11.32
N ILE A 10 1.14 20.17 11.51
CA ILE A 10 1.77 19.37 10.44
C ILE A 10 0.79 19.16 9.28
N LEU A 11 -0.46 18.82 9.58
CA LEU A 11 -1.50 18.66 8.57
C LEU A 11 -1.75 19.97 7.81
N ASP A 12 -1.91 21.09 8.53
CA ASP A 12 -2.14 22.40 7.93
C ASP A 12 -0.99 22.83 6.99
N GLU A 13 0.25 22.52 7.34
CA GLU A 13 1.42 22.80 6.51
C GLU A 13 1.49 21.86 5.29
N ALA A 14 1.25 20.55 5.47
CA ALA A 14 1.23 19.59 4.38
C ALA A 14 0.13 19.88 3.34
N MET A 15 -1.03 20.38 3.77
CA MET A 15 -2.12 20.75 2.87
C MET A 15 -1.80 21.98 2.00
N LYS A 16 -0.82 22.80 2.36
CA LYS A 16 -0.36 23.95 1.55
C LYS A 16 0.62 23.56 0.44
N LEU A 17 1.17 22.34 0.48
CA LEU A 17 2.08 21.84 -0.54
C LEU A 17 1.34 21.59 -1.86
N ASP A 18 2.08 21.58 -2.97
CA ASP A 18 1.57 21.04 -4.23
C ASP A 18 1.33 19.52 -4.13
N SER A 19 0.69 18.95 -5.15
CA SER A 19 0.31 17.53 -5.14
C SER A 19 1.51 16.59 -5.06
N ILE A 20 2.64 16.92 -5.70
CA ILE A 20 3.83 16.06 -5.75
C ILE A 20 4.54 16.10 -4.41
N ALA A 21 4.77 17.29 -3.87
CA ALA A 21 5.40 17.46 -2.57
C ALA A 21 4.55 16.85 -1.43
N ARG A 22 3.22 16.98 -1.48
CA ARG A 22 2.33 16.33 -0.52
C ARG A 22 2.35 14.80 -0.64
N ALA A 23 2.40 14.26 -1.87
CA ALA A 23 2.51 12.81 -2.08
C ALA A 23 3.81 12.25 -1.49
N PHE A 24 4.93 12.95 -1.69
CA PHE A 24 6.22 12.58 -1.10
C PHE A 24 6.17 12.55 0.44
N VAL A 25 5.61 13.60 1.08
CA VAL A 25 5.46 13.62 2.55
C VAL A 25 4.58 12.46 3.03
N ALA A 26 3.50 12.16 2.33
CA ALA A 26 2.61 11.05 2.67
C ALA A 26 3.33 9.70 2.56
N GLU A 27 4.08 9.47 1.48
CA GLU A 27 4.89 8.27 1.27
C GLU A 27 5.91 8.08 2.39
N THR A 28 6.73 9.10 2.70
CA THR A 28 7.73 9.03 3.77
C THR A 28 7.09 8.76 5.14
N LEU A 29 5.93 9.35 5.43
CA LEU A 29 5.23 9.09 6.69
C LEU A 29 4.71 7.65 6.75
N ILE A 30 4.16 7.11 5.66
CA ILE A 30 3.69 5.72 5.59
C ILE A 30 4.87 4.76 5.74
N GLU A 31 5.97 4.97 5.02
CA GLU A 31 7.20 4.18 5.15
C GLU A 31 7.75 4.21 6.59
N SER A 32 7.64 5.34 7.29
CA SER A 32 8.06 5.42 8.70
C SER A 32 7.19 4.60 9.67
N LEU A 33 5.96 4.26 9.25
CA LEU A 33 5.04 3.41 10.01
C LEU A 33 5.22 1.92 9.69
N ASP A 34 5.83 1.61 8.54
CA ASP A 34 6.32 0.28 8.23
C ASP A 34 7.50 -0.01 9.15
N LEU A 35 7.17 -0.39 10.38
CA LEU A 35 8.13 -0.91 11.33
C LEU A 35 8.73 -2.17 10.70
N ASP A 36 10.07 -2.26 10.69
CA ASP A 36 10.86 -3.48 10.41
C ASP A 36 10.57 -4.64 11.40
N GLN A 37 9.39 -4.69 11.99
CA GLN A 37 8.91 -5.86 12.70
C GLN A 37 8.42 -6.84 11.66
N ASP A 38 9.27 -7.81 11.34
CA ASP A 38 8.85 -9.09 10.79
C ASP A 38 7.72 -9.64 11.65
N PHE A 39 6.47 -9.33 11.27
CA PHE A 39 5.33 -9.95 11.88
C PHE A 39 5.24 -11.35 11.29
N ALA A 40 5.21 -12.36 12.16
CA ALA A 40 5.00 -13.72 11.71
C ALA A 40 3.66 -13.80 10.98
N VAL A 41 3.70 -14.14 9.69
CA VAL A 41 2.49 -14.46 8.93
C VAL A 41 1.83 -15.67 9.61
N SER A 42 0.54 -15.58 9.88
CA SER A 42 -0.17 -16.67 10.56
C SER A 42 -0.12 -17.97 9.74
N SER A 43 -0.25 -19.12 10.41
CA SER A 43 -0.26 -20.43 9.75
C SER A 43 -1.31 -20.52 8.64
N GLU A 44 -2.49 -19.95 8.90
CA GLU A 44 -3.64 -19.96 7.99
C GLU A 44 -3.32 -19.15 6.72
N TRP A 45 -2.68 -17.99 6.87
CA TRP A 45 -2.26 -17.18 5.75
C TRP A 45 -1.12 -17.81 4.96
N LEU A 46 -0.15 -18.45 5.63
CA LEU A 46 0.91 -19.20 4.95
C LEU A 46 0.37 -20.37 4.14
N GLU A 47 -0.63 -21.09 4.67
CA GLU A 47 -1.31 -22.16 3.94
C GLU A 47 -2.06 -21.63 2.72
N GLU A 48 -2.81 -20.55 2.87
CA GLU A 48 -3.55 -19.93 1.77
C GLU A 48 -2.61 -19.42 0.66
N ILE A 49 -1.49 -18.78 1.02
CA ILE A 49 -0.47 -18.35 0.06
C ILE A 49 0.05 -19.54 -0.74
N ARG A 50 0.49 -20.61 -0.04
CA ARG A 50 1.01 -21.82 -0.71
C ARG A 50 -0.04 -22.45 -1.63
N ARG A 51 -1.30 -22.55 -1.17
CA ARG A 51 -2.40 -23.09 -1.96
C ARG A 51 -2.63 -22.27 -3.23
N ARG A 52 -2.65 -20.93 -3.13
CA ARG A 52 -2.84 -20.04 -4.29
C ARG A 52 -1.68 -20.15 -5.29
N CYS A 53 -0.44 -20.19 -4.82
CA CYS A 53 0.70 -20.39 -5.71
C CYS A 53 0.58 -21.73 -6.45
N ALA A 54 0.26 -22.82 -5.76
CA ALA A 54 0.06 -24.12 -6.40
C ALA A 54 -1.10 -24.14 -7.40
N ASP A 55 -2.22 -23.46 -7.10
CA ASP A 55 -3.34 -23.32 -8.04
C ASP A 55 -2.93 -22.53 -9.30
N ILE A 56 -2.06 -21.51 -9.16
CA ILE A 56 -1.50 -20.74 -10.28
C ILE A 56 -0.55 -21.61 -11.11
N ASP A 57 0.43 -22.25 -10.46
CA ASP A 57 1.47 -23.06 -11.13
C ASP A 57 0.87 -24.27 -11.86
N SER A 58 -0.20 -24.85 -11.32
CA SER A 58 -0.93 -25.96 -11.96
C SER A 58 -1.91 -25.51 -13.05
N GLY A 59 -2.09 -24.20 -13.26
CA GLY A 59 -3.06 -23.65 -14.20
C GLY A 59 -4.54 -23.82 -13.77
N LYS A 60 -4.79 -24.23 -12.53
CA LYS A 60 -6.14 -24.35 -11.96
C LYS A 60 -6.76 -22.97 -11.67
N ALA A 61 -5.94 -21.98 -11.31
CA ALA A 61 -6.40 -20.62 -11.10
C ALA A 61 -6.73 -19.95 -12.44
N ARG A 62 -7.94 -19.37 -12.53
CA ARG A 62 -8.29 -18.51 -13.67
C ARG A 62 -7.65 -17.14 -13.48
N LEU A 63 -6.58 -16.88 -14.23
CA LEU A 63 -5.92 -15.59 -14.24
C LEU A 63 -6.64 -14.61 -15.19
N ILE A 64 -6.45 -13.33 -14.93
CA ILE A 64 -6.86 -12.24 -15.80
C ILE A 64 -5.61 -11.48 -16.26
N ASP A 65 -5.68 -10.89 -17.44
CA ASP A 65 -4.56 -10.14 -17.99
C ASP A 65 -4.25 -8.90 -17.12
N GLY A 66 -2.98 -8.71 -16.78
CA GLY A 66 -2.57 -7.61 -15.90
C GLY A 66 -2.81 -6.23 -16.51
N ALA A 67 -2.63 -6.08 -17.83
CA ALA A 67 -2.87 -4.80 -18.50
C ALA A 67 -4.37 -4.45 -18.51
N MET A 68 -5.25 -5.46 -18.67
CA MET A 68 -6.70 -5.29 -18.53
C MET A 68 -7.06 -4.72 -17.15
N VAL A 69 -6.56 -5.33 -16.06
CA VAL A 69 -6.82 -4.86 -14.68
C VAL A 69 -6.35 -3.43 -14.45
N LEU A 70 -5.12 -3.11 -14.85
CA LEU A 70 -4.55 -1.78 -14.69
C LEU A 70 -5.33 -0.72 -15.49
N ASN A 71 -5.81 -1.07 -16.70
CA ASN A 71 -6.63 -0.19 -17.50
C ASN A 71 -8.00 0.08 -16.86
N GLU A 72 -8.67 -0.94 -16.32
CA GLU A 72 -9.93 -0.75 -15.60
C GLU A 72 -9.78 0.13 -14.36
N LEU A 73 -8.71 -0.05 -13.58
CA LEU A 73 -8.45 0.75 -12.38
C LEU A 73 -8.23 2.22 -12.73
N ARG A 74 -7.41 2.50 -13.76
CA ARG A 74 -7.18 3.86 -14.26
C ARG A 74 -8.48 4.52 -14.71
N GLY A 75 -9.34 3.81 -15.42
CA GLY A 75 -10.65 4.34 -15.84
C GLY A 75 -11.56 4.71 -14.66
N LYS A 76 -11.45 4.01 -13.52
CA LYS A 76 -12.25 4.28 -12.31
C LYS A 76 -11.75 5.47 -11.47
N HIS A 77 -10.44 5.76 -11.51
CA HIS A 77 -9.80 6.75 -10.62
C HIS A 77 -9.33 8.02 -11.36
N THR A 78 -9.56 8.13 -12.67
CA THR A 78 -9.29 9.35 -13.47
C THR A 78 -10.51 10.30 -13.46
N ARG A 79 -11.23 10.43 -12.33
CA ARG A 79 -12.31 11.41 -12.15
C ARG A 79 -12.01 12.33 -10.98
#